data_AF-A0A353NRI0-F1
#
_entry.id   AF-A0A353NRI0-F1
#
_cell.length_a   1.000
_cell.length_b   1.000
_cell.length_c   1.000
_cell.angle_alpha   90.00
_cell.angle_beta   90.00
_cell.angle_gamma   90.00
#
_symmetry.space_group_name_H-M   'P 1'
#
loop_
_entity.id
_entity.type
_entity.pdbx_description
1 polymer ?
#
loop_
_entity_poly.entity_id
_entity_poly.type
_entity_poly.pdbx_seq_one_letter_code
_entity_poly.pdbx_strand_id
1 'polypeptide(L)' 'PSPKNVVFTLNCTDSLNIILKGLIKPGDRVVTGPYEHNSVMRPLRTLQKSGVSVAVARGTG' A
#
# COMPACT_ATOMS: atom_id res chain seq x y z
N PRO A 1 -15.34 0.92 -16.02
CA PRO A 1 -13.92 1.34 -16.03
C PRO A 1 -13.49 1.86 -17.42
N SER A 2 -12.87 3.04 -17.52
CA SER A 2 -12.30 3.58 -18.77
C SER A 2 -10.91 2.98 -19.02
N PRO A 3 -10.47 2.77 -20.28
CA PRO A 3 -9.10 2.31 -20.59
C PRO A 3 -8.00 3.16 -19.94
N LYS A 4 -8.28 4.44 -19.67
CA LYS A 4 -7.34 5.36 -18.98
C LYS A 4 -7.05 4.99 -17.52
N ASN A 5 -7.83 4.07 -16.93
CA ASN A 5 -7.70 3.64 -15.53
C ASN A 5 -7.09 2.23 -15.40
N VAL A 6 -6.59 1.65 -16.49
CA VAL A 6 -5.98 0.31 -16.51
C VAL A 6 -4.52 0.45 -16.91
N VAL A 7 -3.62 -0.04 -16.04
CA VAL A 7 -2.18 -0.06 -16.29
C VAL A 7 -1.71 -1.51 -16.28
N PHE A 8 -1.08 -1.95 -17.37
CA PHE A 8 -0.42 -3.25 -17.41
C PHE A 8 0.94 -3.16 -16.71
N THR A 9 1.16 -4.06 -15.77
CA THR A 9 2.36 -4.15 -14.94
C THR A 9 2.96 -5.55 -15.07
N LEU A 10 4.19 -5.73 -14.59
CA LEU A 10 4.86 -7.02 -14.72
C LEU A 10 4.17 -8.13 -13.93
N ASN A 11 3.65 -7.81 -12.74
CA ASN A 11 2.88 -8.71 -11.89
C ASN A 11 2.15 -7.93 -10.76
N CYS A 12 1.43 -8.64 -9.89
CA CYS A 12 0.71 -8.05 -8.76
C CYS A 12 1.65 -7.33 -7.76
N THR A 13 2.83 -7.91 -7.48
CA THR A 13 3.82 -7.31 -6.57
C THR A 13 4.38 -6.01 -7.14
N ASP A 14 4.63 -5.97 -8.45
CA ASP A 14 5.09 -4.78 -9.17
C ASP A 14 4.03 -3.67 -9.14
N SER A 15 2.77 -4.02 -9.43
CA SER A 15 1.62 -3.10 -9.31
C SER A 15 1.52 -2.46 -7.92
N LEU A 16 1.63 -3.28 -6.87
CA LEU A 16 1.58 -2.81 -5.49
C LEU A 16 2.74 -1.87 -5.16
N ASN A 17 3.95 -2.16 -5.64
CA ASN A 17 5.09 -1.28 -5.41
C ASN A 17 4.95 0.07 -6.12
N ILE A 18 4.44 0.09 -7.36
CA ILE A 18 4.19 1.34 -8.10
C ILE A 18 3.21 2.22 -7.33
N ILE A 19 2.09 1.65 -6.87
CA ILE A 19 1.08 2.38 -6.11
C ILE A 19 1.69 2.87 -4.78
N LEU A 20 2.25 1.97 -3.99
CA LEU A 20 2.71 2.30 -2.64
C LEU A 20 3.87 3.31 -2.64
N LYS A 21 4.85 3.18 -3.53
CA LYS A 21 5.99 4.11 -3.60
C LYS A 21 5.68 5.38 -4.38
N GLY A 22 4.76 5.31 -5.34
CA GLY A 22 4.37 6.47 -6.15
C GLY A 22 3.41 7.42 -5.44
N LEU A 23 2.54 6.88 -4.58
CA LEU A 23 1.54 7.67 -3.85
C LEU A 23 1.99 8.08 -2.45
N ILE A 24 2.73 7.25 -1.73
CA ILE A 24 3.04 7.47 -0.31
C ILE A 24 4.44 8.08 -0.17
N LYS A 25 4.52 9.20 0.55
CA LYS A 25 5.76 9.93 0.82
C LYS A 25 6.08 9.94 2.32
N PRO A 26 7.36 10.15 2.71
CA PRO A 26 7.72 10.39 4.11
C PRO A 26 6.86 11.50 4.72
N GLY A 27 6.36 11.28 5.94
CA GLY A 27 5.42 12.18 6.62
C GLY A 27 3.93 11.83 6.43
N ASP A 28 3.59 11.02 5.43
CA ASP A 28 2.21 10.61 5.21
C ASP A 28 1.72 9.60 6.27
N ARG A 29 0.39 9.57 6.45
CA ARG A 29 -0.29 8.59 7.29
C ARG A 29 -1.15 7.66 6.44
N VAL A 30 -0.89 6.36 6.55
CA VAL A 30 -1.64 5.30 5.87
C VAL A 30 -2.46 4.51 6.88
N VAL A 31 -3.73 4.30 6.56
CA VAL A 31 -4.63 3.43 7.33
C VAL A 31 -4.91 2.19 6.49
N THR A 32 -4.77 1.01 7.09
CA THR A 32 -4.93 -0.29 6.41
C THR A 32 -5.85 -1.20 7.19
N GLY A 33 -6.43 -2.21 6.52
CA GLY A 33 -7.31 -3.19 7.15
C GLY A 33 -6.56 -4.16 8.06
N PRO A 34 -7.25 -4.78 9.04
CA PRO A 34 -6.64 -5.77 9.94
C PRO A 34 -6.37 -7.13 9.28
N TYR A 35 -6.99 -7.40 8.13
CA TYR A 35 -6.92 -8.69 7.43
C TYR A 35 -6.21 -8.58 6.06
N GLU A 36 -5.35 -7.58 5.90
CA GLU A 36 -4.63 -7.36 4.65
C GLU A 36 -3.54 -8.41 4.41
N HIS A 37 -3.32 -8.74 3.14
CA HIS A 37 -2.33 -9.74 2.76
C HIS A 37 -0.90 -9.27 3.04
N ASN A 38 0.03 -10.23 3.24
CA ASN A 38 1.45 -9.95 3.47
C ASN A 38 2.11 -9.12 2.36
N SER A 39 1.61 -9.22 1.12
CA SER A 39 2.09 -8.41 -0.01
C SER A 39 1.81 -6.92 0.15
N VAL A 40 0.85 -6.54 1.00
CA VAL A 40 0.56 -5.14 1.38
C VAL A 40 1.30 -4.77 2.65
N MET A 41 1.28 -5.65 3.65
CA MET A 41 1.87 -5.37 4.96
C MET A 41 3.39 -5.22 4.91
N ARG A 42 4.11 -6.08 4.17
CA ARG A 42 5.58 -6.01 4.07
C ARG A 42 6.06 -4.67 3.48
N PRO A 43 5.53 -4.19 2.33
CA PRO A 43 5.84 -2.85 1.83
C PRO A 43 5.52 -1.72 2.81
N LEU A 44 4.35 -1.74 3.47
CA LEU A 44 3.98 -0.72 4.45
C LEU A 44 4.97 -0.66 5.62
N ARG A 45 5.44 -1.82 6.11
CA ARG A 45 6.50 -1.87 7.15
C ARG A 45 7.82 -1.28 6.67
N THR A 46 8.18 -1.47 5.40
CA THR A 46 9.37 -0.83 4.83
C THR A 46 9.19 0.69 4.77
N LEU A 47 8.01 1.18 4.35
CA LEU A 47 7.70 2.61 4.31
C LEU A 47 7.69 3.24 5.70
N GLN A 48 7.31 2.50 6.75
CA GLN A 48 7.45 2.99 8.13
C GLN A 48 8.89 3.37 8.48
N LYS A 49 9.87 2.59 8.02
CA LYS A 49 11.29 2.88 8.21
C LYS A 49 11.74 4.14 7.47
N SER A 50 10.99 4.55 6.44
CA SER A 50 11.22 5.74 5.64
C SER A 50 10.40 6.96 6.11
N GLY A 51 9.79 6.90 7.30
CA GLY A 51 9.09 8.04 7.90
C GLY A 51 7.59 8.11 7.64
N VAL A 52 6.97 7.02 7.19
CA VAL A 52 5.50 6.93 7.02
C VAL A 52 4.84 6.40 8.29
N SER A 53 3.74 7.01 8.73
CA SER A 53 2.95 6.48 9.83
C SER A 53 1.91 5.47 9.31
N VAL A 54 1.93 4.23 9.80
CA VAL A 54 0.95 3.20 9.42
C VAL A 54 0.08 2.82 10.61
N ALA A 55 -1.24 2.86 10.44
CA ALA A 55 -2.22 2.44 11.43
C ALA A 55 -3.11 1.32 10.86
N VAL A 56 -3.41 0.32 11.68
CA VAL A 56 -4.33 -0.77 11.34
C VAL A 56 -5.70 -0.44 11.92
N ALA A 57 -6.72 -0.39 11.06
CA ALA A 57 -8.10 -0.19 11.50
C ALA A 57 -8.56 -1.39 12.34
N ARG A 58 -9.36 -1.13 13.39
CA ARG A 58 -9.92 -2.21 14.21
C ARG A 58 -10.95 -2.97 13.38
N GLY A 59 -10.79 -4.30 13.29
CA GLY A 59 -11.80 -5.17 12.71
C GLY A 59 -12.94 -5.36 13.69
N THR A 60 -14.17 -5.07 13.27
CA THR A 60 -15.37 -5.58 13.93
C THR A 60 -15.61 -6.97 13.37
N GLY A 61 -15.07 -7.99 14.05
CA GLY A 61 -15.43 -9.39 13.84
C GLY A 61 -16.70 -9.74 14.61
#